data_AF-A0A2H6K064-F1
#
_entry.id   AF-A0A2H6K064-F1
#
_cell.length_a   1.000
_cell.length_b   1.000
_cell.length_c   1.000
_cell.angle_alpha   90.00
_cell.angle_beta   90.00
_cell.angle_gamma   90.00
#
_symmetry.space_group_name_H-M   'P 1'
#
loop_
_entity.id
_entity.type
_entity.pdbx_description
1 polymer ?
#
loop_
_entity_poly.entity_id
_entity_poly.type
_entity_poly.pdbx_seq_one_letter_code
_entity_poly.pdbx_strand_id
1 'polypeptide(L)'
;MMTEEVQQPRLKVIDILNSMGSDAPVVIGFSPRGPVNEPFEIKRWGQFIVKFGSFKKCGYLATAVNGFFTNGGRRCYVLNLGEQPAETEAVVAAVMEGLKTLDSLENIPFILAPGEAEAEVHDAILAYCEVRGTYALLDGPEDLVETVVEAEDSEVADEGEAEVEEAVPVEEQPDVLAEDESEAREKYENLPYVIGDFGTVVYPWIYLKDRVLGDFYIPPTGHIAGILASLYNSGERPRFSTVEGTILLKYKFTVDEKAEYSERGLTILGYPNKKPGVVFE
;
A
#
# COMPACT_ATOMS: atom_id res chain seq x y z
N MET A 1 30.06 13.84 -19.04
CA MET A 1 29.11 12.71 -19.16
C MET A 1 28.39 12.63 -17.83
N MET A 2 27.26 13.32 -17.73
CA MET A 2 26.32 13.10 -16.63
C MET A 2 25.83 11.66 -16.83
N THR A 3 26.12 10.80 -15.86
CA THR A 3 25.50 9.49 -15.80
C THR A 3 24.02 9.74 -15.58
N GLU A 4 23.20 9.50 -16.59
CA GLU A 4 21.77 9.29 -16.37
C GLU A 4 21.70 8.17 -15.33
N GLU A 5 21.31 8.51 -14.10
CA GLU A 5 20.87 7.52 -13.13
C GLU A 5 19.69 6.83 -13.80
N VAL A 6 19.92 5.65 -14.37
CA VAL A 6 18.85 4.79 -14.84
C VAL A 6 18.03 4.50 -13.59
N GLN A 7 16.92 5.23 -13.44
CA GLN A 7 15.99 5.06 -12.35
C GLN A 7 15.53 3.60 -12.39
N GLN A 8 16.06 2.81 -11.46
CA GLN A 8 15.82 1.37 -11.45
C GLN A 8 14.32 1.13 -11.20
N PRO A 9 13.70 0.17 -11.89
CA PRO A 9 12.28 -0.11 -11.72
C PRO A 9 12.01 -0.48 -10.26
N ARG A 10 11.05 0.21 -9.65
CA ARG A 10 10.65 -0.05 -8.25
C ARG A 10 10.13 -1.46 -8.09
N LEU A 11 10.40 -2.06 -6.93
CA LEU A 11 9.90 -3.39 -6.57
C LEU A 11 8.37 -3.45 -6.71
N LYS A 12 7.90 -4.42 -7.49
CA LYS A 12 6.48 -4.72 -7.63
C LYS A 12 6.12 -5.99 -6.87
N VAL A 13 4.83 -6.16 -6.60
CA VAL A 13 4.29 -7.39 -5.97
C VAL A 13 4.66 -8.67 -6.72
N ILE A 14 4.82 -8.62 -8.05
CA ILE A 14 5.27 -9.78 -8.84
C ILE A 14 6.73 -10.16 -8.57
N ASP A 15 7.58 -9.19 -8.26
CA ASP A 15 9.00 -9.43 -7.94
C ASP A 15 9.12 -10.11 -6.57
N ILE A 16 8.27 -9.71 -5.61
CA ILE A 16 8.11 -10.41 -4.35
C ILE A 16 7.69 -11.85 -4.62
N LEU A 17 6.63 -12.09 -5.41
CA LEU A 17 6.18 -13.45 -5.73
C LEU A 17 7.29 -14.34 -6.30
N ASN A 18 8.13 -13.79 -7.19
CA ASN A 18 9.19 -14.52 -7.85
C ASN A 18 10.39 -14.81 -6.95
N SER A 19 10.59 -14.04 -5.88
CA SER A 19 11.69 -14.17 -4.92
C SER A 19 11.31 -14.95 -3.65
N MET A 20 10.03 -15.22 -3.42
CA MET A 20 9.55 -15.97 -2.26
C MET A 20 10.27 -17.33 -2.09
N GLY A 21 10.82 -17.58 -0.90
CA GLY A 21 11.32 -18.89 -0.48
C GLY A 21 10.34 -19.71 0.37
N SER A 22 9.17 -19.12 0.68
CA SER A 22 8.16 -19.66 1.59
C SER A 22 6.83 -18.94 1.34
N ASP A 23 5.71 -19.54 1.73
CA ASP A 23 4.36 -18.96 1.70
C ASP A 23 3.85 -18.55 3.09
N ALA A 24 4.75 -18.40 4.07
CA ALA A 24 4.42 -18.07 5.46
C ALA A 24 4.90 -16.66 5.83
N PRO A 25 4.18 -15.61 5.44
CA PRO A 25 4.55 -14.25 5.81
C PRO A 25 4.32 -13.98 7.30
N VAL A 26 4.89 -12.88 7.78
CA VAL A 26 4.65 -12.37 9.13
C VAL A 26 3.68 -11.20 9.05
N VAL A 27 2.59 -11.26 9.83
CA VAL A 27 1.68 -10.12 10.03
C VAL A 27 1.98 -9.53 11.41
N ILE A 28 2.44 -8.29 11.46
CA ILE A 28 2.69 -7.57 12.71
C ILE A 28 1.47 -6.71 13.07
N GLY A 29 1.24 -6.48 14.35
CA GLY A 29 0.20 -5.54 14.78
C GLY A 29 -0.11 -5.65 16.26
N PHE A 30 -1.11 -4.90 16.70
CA PHE A 30 -1.47 -4.79 18.11
C PHE A 30 -2.68 -5.65 18.47
N SER A 31 -2.59 -6.31 19.63
CA SER A 31 -3.67 -7.11 20.20
C SER A 31 -3.54 -7.21 21.72
N PRO A 32 -4.64 -6.98 22.48
CA PRO A 32 -4.65 -7.06 23.94
C PRO A 32 -4.56 -8.51 24.45
N ARG A 33 -4.51 -9.51 23.56
CA ARG A 33 -4.47 -10.92 23.93
C ARG A 33 -3.54 -11.68 22.99
N GLY A 34 -2.83 -12.66 23.55
CA GLY A 34 -1.91 -13.51 22.81
C GLY A 34 -0.47 -13.32 23.32
N PRO A 35 0.48 -14.09 22.79
CA PRO A 35 1.90 -13.93 23.11
C PRO A 35 2.37 -12.59 22.57
N VAL A 36 2.97 -11.74 23.40
CA VAL A 36 3.52 -10.44 22.99
C VAL A 36 5.00 -10.63 22.66
N ASN A 37 5.48 -10.04 21.57
CA ASN A 37 6.86 -10.16 21.10
C ASN A 37 7.33 -11.62 20.91
N GLU A 38 6.38 -12.49 20.55
CA GLU A 38 6.64 -13.90 20.24
C GLU A 38 5.84 -14.26 18.98
N PRO A 39 6.50 -14.48 17.83
CA PRO A 39 5.82 -14.84 16.59
C PRO A 39 5.10 -16.18 16.73
N PHE A 40 3.80 -16.19 16.48
CA PHE A 40 2.97 -17.39 16.63
C PHE A 40 2.44 -17.87 15.28
N GLU A 41 2.77 -19.10 14.88
CA GLU A 41 2.28 -19.70 13.65
C GLU A 41 0.78 -19.99 13.73
N ILE A 42 0.03 -19.53 12.74
CA ILE A 42 -1.37 -19.89 12.53
C ILE A 42 -1.59 -20.44 11.12
N LYS A 43 -2.47 -21.43 11.01
CA LYS A 43 -2.77 -22.19 9.78
C LYS A 43 -4.21 -22.02 9.31
N ARG A 44 -5.02 -21.30 10.09
CA ARG A 44 -6.42 -21.01 9.78
C ARG A 44 -6.93 -19.87 10.63
N TRP A 45 -7.92 -19.15 10.10
CA TRP A 45 -8.61 -18.06 10.79
C TRP A 45 -9.12 -18.43 12.20
N GLY A 46 -9.68 -19.63 12.37
CA GLY A 46 -10.18 -20.06 13.68
C GLY A 46 -9.11 -20.14 14.79
N GLN A 47 -7.83 -20.36 14.44
CA GLN A 47 -6.74 -20.32 15.42
C GLN A 47 -6.44 -18.90 15.89
N PHE A 48 -6.52 -17.92 14.97
CA PHE A 48 -6.38 -16.51 15.30
C PHE A 48 -7.41 -16.08 16.35
N ILE A 49 -8.69 -16.40 16.12
CA ILE A 49 -9.77 -16.05 17.05
C ILE A 49 -9.52 -16.59 18.47
N VAL A 50 -9.08 -17.85 18.58
CA VAL A 50 -8.84 -18.48 19.88
C VAL A 50 -7.64 -17.85 20.61
N LYS A 51 -6.58 -17.52 19.86
CA LYS A 51 -5.31 -17.05 20.41
C LYS A 51 -5.32 -15.55 20.70
N PHE A 52 -5.70 -14.72 19.72
CA PHE A 52 -5.61 -13.26 19.75
C PHE A 52 -6.97 -12.58 19.97
N GLY A 53 -8.06 -13.20 19.52
CA GLY A 53 -9.41 -12.69 19.71
C GLY A 53 -10.09 -12.29 18.41
N SER A 54 -11.22 -11.58 18.52
CA SER A 54 -12.04 -11.17 17.39
C SER A 54 -11.68 -9.76 16.88
N PHE A 55 -12.27 -9.37 15.75
CA PHE A 55 -12.09 -8.08 15.10
C PHE A 55 -12.12 -6.86 16.04
N LYS A 56 -13.12 -6.79 16.94
CA LYS A 56 -13.27 -5.64 17.87
C LYS A 56 -12.06 -5.41 18.78
N LYS A 57 -11.23 -6.42 18.99
CA LYS A 57 -10.10 -6.35 19.92
C LYS A 57 -8.75 -6.11 19.24
N CYS A 58 -8.62 -6.43 17.95
CA CYS A 58 -7.32 -6.45 17.29
C CYS A 58 -7.28 -5.55 16.05
N GLY A 59 -8.21 -4.58 15.94
CA GLY A 59 -8.27 -3.62 14.84
C GLY A 59 -8.06 -4.24 13.46
N TYR A 60 -7.11 -3.68 12.71
CA TYR A 60 -6.77 -4.13 11.36
C TYR A 60 -5.94 -5.41 11.30
N LEU A 61 -5.26 -5.81 12.38
CA LEU A 61 -4.54 -7.09 12.43
C LEU A 61 -5.49 -8.27 12.18
N ALA A 62 -6.68 -8.23 12.78
CA ALA A 62 -7.70 -9.25 12.57
C ALA A 62 -8.25 -9.27 11.13
N THR A 63 -8.48 -8.10 10.52
CA THR A 63 -9.02 -8.02 9.16
C THR A 63 -7.99 -8.44 8.13
N ALA A 64 -6.72 -8.10 8.32
CA ALA A 64 -5.63 -8.53 7.46
C ALA A 64 -5.42 -10.05 7.52
N VAL A 65 -5.39 -10.64 8.72
CA VAL A 65 -5.24 -12.10 8.87
C VAL A 65 -6.45 -12.84 8.29
N ASN A 66 -7.67 -12.35 8.51
CA ASN A 66 -8.86 -12.94 7.88
C ASN A 66 -8.78 -12.85 6.35
N GLY A 67 -8.44 -11.67 5.82
CA GLY A 67 -8.25 -11.42 4.38
C GLY A 67 -7.21 -12.32 3.74
N PHE A 68 -6.09 -12.57 4.44
CA PHE A 68 -5.05 -13.52 4.03
C PHE A 68 -5.61 -14.91 3.78
N PHE A 69 -6.35 -15.46 4.75
CA PHE A 69 -6.95 -16.79 4.61
C PHE A 69 -8.09 -16.82 3.58
N THR A 70 -8.90 -15.75 3.49
CA THR A 70 -9.96 -15.65 2.48
C THR A 70 -9.40 -15.64 1.05
N ASN A 71 -8.20 -15.10 0.85
CA ASN A 71 -7.56 -15.01 -0.47
C ASN A 71 -6.61 -16.18 -0.77
N GLY A 72 -6.71 -17.30 -0.04
CA GLY A 72 -5.99 -18.54 -0.35
C GLY A 72 -4.67 -18.73 0.39
N GLY A 73 -4.31 -17.83 1.31
CA GLY A 73 -3.19 -18.03 2.23
C GLY A 73 -3.38 -19.27 3.10
N ARG A 74 -2.30 -20.03 3.34
CA ARG A 74 -2.36 -21.32 4.04
C ARG A 74 -1.85 -21.28 5.47
N ARG A 75 -0.81 -20.50 5.73
CA ARG A 75 -0.25 -20.25 7.05
C ARG A 75 0.44 -18.90 7.08
N CYS A 76 0.44 -18.25 8.23
CA CYS A 76 1.22 -17.05 8.49
C CYS A 76 1.68 -17.04 9.95
N TYR A 77 2.67 -16.23 10.25
CA TYR A 77 3.04 -15.91 11.62
C TYR A 77 2.36 -14.61 12.01
N VAL A 78 1.80 -14.57 13.22
CA VAL A 78 1.29 -13.33 13.81
C VAL A 78 2.25 -12.90 14.89
N LEU A 79 2.80 -11.70 14.75
CA LEU A 79 3.60 -11.03 15.76
C LEU A 79 2.74 -9.97 16.42
N ASN A 80 2.32 -10.24 17.65
CA ASN A 80 1.57 -9.28 18.45
C ASN A 80 2.54 -8.37 19.23
N LEU A 81 2.38 -7.07 19.03
CA LEU A 81 3.19 -6.02 19.67
C LEU A 81 2.60 -5.54 21.01
N GLY A 82 1.46 -6.12 21.44
CA GLY A 82 0.81 -5.81 22.72
C GLY A 82 -0.34 -4.83 22.56
N GLU A 83 -0.53 -3.96 23.55
CA GLU A 83 -1.54 -2.89 23.48
C GLU A 83 -1.07 -1.78 22.55
N GLN A 84 -2.00 -1.24 21.75
CA GLN A 84 -1.69 -0.17 20.81
C GLN A 84 -1.37 1.13 21.58
N PRO A 85 -0.17 1.70 21.43
CA PRO A 85 0.16 2.99 22.00
C PRO A 85 -0.66 4.12 21.36
N ALA A 86 -0.81 5.24 22.09
CA ALA A 86 -1.46 6.44 21.56
C ALA A 86 -0.50 7.33 20.75
N GLU A 87 0.79 7.28 21.05
CA GLU A 87 1.83 8.13 20.45
C GLU A 87 2.61 7.34 19.39
N THR A 88 2.90 7.97 18.26
CA THR A 88 3.57 7.35 17.12
C THR A 88 4.99 6.85 17.46
N GLU A 89 5.75 7.58 18.27
CA GLU A 89 7.10 7.18 18.67
C GLU A 89 7.10 5.85 19.46
N ALA A 90 6.05 5.63 20.25
CA ALA A 90 5.87 4.39 20.98
C ALA A 90 5.46 3.23 20.06
N VAL A 91 4.67 3.49 19.01
CA VAL A 91 4.37 2.52 17.96
C VAL A 91 5.65 2.08 17.26
N VAL A 92 6.47 3.03 16.81
CA VAL A 92 7.76 2.76 16.15
C VAL A 92 8.68 1.94 17.06
N ALA A 93 8.80 2.29 18.33
CA ALA A 93 9.60 1.54 19.30
C ALA A 93 9.12 0.09 19.46
N ALA A 94 7.80 -0.11 19.57
CA ALA A 94 7.20 -1.44 19.68
C ALA A 94 7.46 -2.27 18.42
N VAL A 95 7.31 -1.68 17.23
CA VAL A 95 7.61 -2.34 15.94
C VAL A 95 9.08 -2.75 15.89
N MET A 96 10.02 -1.85 16.18
CA MET A 96 11.45 -2.17 16.17
C MET A 96 11.83 -3.28 17.17
N GLU A 97 11.22 -3.29 18.36
CA GLU A 97 11.43 -4.36 19.33
C GLU A 97 10.86 -5.69 18.84
N GLY A 98 9.65 -5.68 18.29
CA GLY A 98 9.02 -6.86 17.71
C GLY A 98 9.80 -7.43 16.53
N LEU A 99 10.30 -6.59 15.61
CA LEU A 99 11.07 -7.02 14.44
C LEU A 99 12.31 -7.83 14.82
N LYS A 100 13.00 -7.48 15.92
CA LYS A 100 14.16 -8.25 16.42
C LYS A 100 13.80 -9.70 16.79
N THR A 101 12.56 -9.95 17.20
CA THR A 101 12.11 -11.32 17.56
C THR A 101 11.99 -12.23 16.35
N LEU A 102 11.82 -11.63 15.15
CA LEU A 102 11.73 -12.34 13.88
C LEU A 102 13.07 -12.94 13.44
N ASP A 103 14.19 -12.56 14.08
CA ASP A 103 15.50 -13.18 13.85
C ASP A 103 15.51 -14.68 14.12
N SER A 104 14.60 -15.14 14.98
CA SER A 104 14.41 -16.57 15.28
C SER A 104 13.73 -17.37 14.15
N LEU A 105 13.09 -16.71 13.19
CA LEU A 105 12.37 -17.36 12.10
C LEU A 105 13.18 -17.42 10.82
N GLU A 106 13.19 -18.57 10.16
CA GLU A 106 13.84 -18.73 8.86
C GLU A 106 12.86 -18.50 7.70
N ASN A 107 13.38 -18.03 6.56
CA ASN A 107 12.64 -17.95 5.29
C ASN A 107 11.32 -17.16 5.39
N ILE A 108 11.33 -16.00 6.05
CA ILE A 108 10.20 -15.06 5.98
C ILE A 108 10.15 -14.51 4.56
N PRO A 109 9.06 -14.73 3.79
CA PRO A 109 8.97 -14.21 2.43
C PRO A 109 8.75 -12.70 2.41
N PHE A 110 7.88 -12.22 3.30
CA PHE A 110 7.61 -10.80 3.49
C PHE A 110 6.90 -10.54 4.83
N ILE A 111 6.94 -9.28 5.25
CA ILE A 111 6.36 -8.74 6.47
C ILE A 111 5.22 -7.78 6.12
N LEU A 112 4.11 -7.85 6.84
CA LEU A 112 2.96 -6.95 6.71
C LEU A 112 2.76 -6.16 7.99
N ALA A 113 2.45 -4.87 7.84
CA ALA A 113 2.02 -3.98 8.93
C ALA A 113 0.66 -3.35 8.60
N PRO A 114 -0.44 -4.12 8.74
CA PRO A 114 -1.77 -3.70 8.33
C PRO A 114 -2.26 -2.45 9.06
N GLY A 115 -2.49 -1.38 8.30
CA GLY A 115 -3.08 -0.14 8.80
C GLY A 115 -2.09 0.84 9.45
N GLU A 116 -0.80 0.50 9.47
CA GLU A 116 0.27 1.43 9.83
C GLU A 116 0.71 2.14 8.54
N ALA A 117 0.47 3.45 8.47
CA ALA A 117 0.74 4.28 7.28
C ALA A 117 1.81 5.36 7.55
N GLU A 118 2.30 5.43 8.78
CA GLU A 118 3.28 6.38 9.26
C GLU A 118 4.65 6.09 8.63
N ALA A 119 5.30 7.15 8.12
CA ALA A 119 6.57 7.04 7.40
C ALA A 119 7.66 6.40 8.27
N GLU A 120 7.73 6.75 9.55
CA GLU A 120 8.71 6.22 10.50
C GLU A 120 8.53 4.73 10.74
N VAL A 121 7.29 4.22 10.70
CA VAL A 121 7.01 2.79 10.83
C VAL A 121 7.41 2.07 9.54
N HIS A 122 7.10 2.65 8.38
CA HIS A 122 7.50 2.11 7.08
C HIS A 122 9.02 2.01 6.97
N ASP A 123 9.74 3.07 7.29
CA ASP A 123 11.20 3.13 7.27
C ASP A 123 11.83 2.08 8.19
N ALA A 124 11.29 1.90 9.39
CA ALA A 124 11.77 0.89 10.33
C ALA A 124 11.62 -0.54 9.78
N ILE A 125 10.49 -0.85 9.14
CA ILE A 125 10.24 -2.16 8.54
C ILE A 125 11.11 -2.35 7.29
N LEU A 126 11.19 -1.35 6.42
CA LEU A 126 12.00 -1.40 5.20
C LEU A 126 13.49 -1.60 5.52
N ALA A 127 14.03 -0.86 6.48
CA ALA A 127 15.41 -1.01 6.92
C ALA A 127 15.69 -2.41 7.50
N TYR A 128 14.74 -2.96 8.27
CA TYR A 128 14.86 -4.34 8.76
C TYR A 128 14.82 -5.36 7.61
N CYS A 129 13.91 -5.16 6.65
CA CYS A 129 13.75 -5.99 5.46
C CYS A 129 15.02 -6.01 4.59
N GLU A 130 15.64 -4.85 4.38
CA GLU A 130 16.91 -4.70 3.66
C GLU A 130 18.04 -5.51 4.32
N VAL A 131 18.23 -5.35 5.63
CA VAL A 131 19.29 -6.07 6.37
C VAL A 131 19.07 -7.58 6.37
N ARG A 132 17.81 -8.02 6.50
CA ARG A 132 17.45 -9.45 6.54
C ARG A 132 17.45 -10.10 5.15
N GLY A 133 17.23 -9.32 4.09
CA GLY A 133 16.92 -9.84 2.76
C GLY A 133 15.51 -10.41 2.66
N THR A 134 14.53 -9.76 3.28
CA THR A 134 13.09 -10.06 3.13
C THR A 134 12.37 -8.82 2.57
N TYR A 135 11.08 -8.92 2.25
CA TYR A 135 10.32 -7.82 1.67
C TYR A 135 9.24 -7.29 2.63
N ALA A 136 8.86 -6.02 2.47
CA ALA A 136 7.74 -5.41 3.17
C ALA A 136 6.54 -5.24 2.23
N LEU A 137 5.35 -5.58 2.73
CA LEU A 137 4.08 -5.28 2.07
C LEU A 137 3.28 -4.37 3.01
N LEU A 138 3.27 -3.08 2.70
CA LEU A 138 2.79 -2.00 3.56
C LEU A 138 1.48 -1.41 3.00
N ASP A 139 0.74 -0.64 3.79
CA ASP A 139 -0.49 0.02 3.34
C ASP A 139 -0.28 1.54 3.21
N GLY A 140 -1.00 2.15 2.26
CA GLY A 140 -1.05 3.61 2.16
C GLY A 140 -1.98 4.25 3.20
N PRO A 141 -2.00 5.59 3.31
CA PRO A 141 -2.86 6.31 4.25
C PRO A 141 -4.34 6.01 3.99
N GLU A 142 -5.19 6.00 5.02
CA GLU A 142 -6.61 5.71 4.81
C GLU A 142 -7.30 6.76 3.91
N ASP A 143 -6.99 8.04 4.07
CA ASP A 143 -7.57 9.16 3.31
C ASP A 143 -6.51 9.84 2.44
N LEU A 144 -6.91 10.31 1.26
CA LEU A 144 -6.06 11.14 0.40
C LEU A 144 -6.20 12.62 0.77
N VAL A 145 -5.07 13.32 0.76
CA VAL A 145 -5.04 14.78 0.83
C VAL A 145 -4.55 15.30 -0.51
N GLU A 146 -5.39 16.06 -1.20
CA GLU A 146 -5.04 16.69 -2.47
C GLU A 146 -4.19 17.93 -2.22
N THR A 147 -3.18 18.14 -3.06
CA THR A 147 -2.31 19.31 -2.98
C THR A 147 -3.11 20.56 -3.32
N VAL A 148 -3.22 21.50 -2.36
CA VAL A 148 -3.89 22.78 -2.57
C VAL A 148 -2.90 23.74 -3.23
N VAL A 149 -3.19 24.14 -4.47
CA VAL A 149 -2.52 25.29 -5.10
C VAL A 149 -3.25 26.56 -4.68
N GLU A 150 -2.61 27.37 -3.84
CA GLU A 150 -3.01 28.78 -3.70
C GLU A 150 -2.77 29.44 -5.06
N ALA A 151 -3.86 29.79 -5.75
CA ALA A 151 -3.75 30.61 -6.95
C ALA A 151 -3.15 31.96 -6.53
N GLU A 152 -2.00 32.33 -7.08
CA GLU A 152 -1.56 33.72 -7.01
C GLU A 152 -2.67 34.56 -7.65
N ASP A 153 -3.36 35.36 -6.84
CA ASP A 153 -4.37 36.31 -7.30
C ASP A 153 -3.70 37.26 -8.29
N SER A 154 -3.89 36.98 -9.59
CA SER A 154 -3.63 37.98 -10.62
C SER A 154 -4.61 39.12 -10.40
N GLU A 155 -4.10 40.26 -9.92
CA GLU A 155 -4.85 41.49 -9.76
C GLU A 155 -5.56 41.81 -11.08
N VAL A 156 -6.90 41.69 -11.06
CA VAL A 156 -7.76 42.06 -12.18
C VAL A 156 -7.78 43.59 -12.26
N ALA A 157 -7.10 44.14 -13.26
CA ALA A 157 -7.34 45.51 -13.67
C ALA A 157 -8.66 45.57 -14.45
N ASP A 158 -9.63 46.25 -13.85
CA ASP A 158 -10.92 46.65 -14.41
C ASP A 158 -10.74 47.64 -15.58
N GLU A 159 -11.52 47.45 -16.65
CA GLU A 159 -12.41 48.47 -17.26
C GLU A 159 -12.88 48.05 -18.67
N GLY A 160 -14.21 48.03 -18.88
CA GLY A 160 -14.82 48.64 -20.09
C GLY A 160 -15.39 47.74 -21.20
N GLU A 161 -16.70 47.88 -21.44
CA GLU A 161 -17.58 47.18 -22.39
C GLU A 161 -17.39 47.51 -23.90
N ALA A 162 -17.71 46.56 -24.81
CA ALA A 162 -18.68 46.68 -25.94
C ALA A 162 -18.40 45.77 -27.19
N GLU A 163 -19.29 44.79 -27.39
CA GLU A 163 -19.99 44.29 -28.61
C GLU A 163 -19.42 44.28 -30.08
N VAL A 164 -19.51 43.05 -30.66
CA VAL A 164 -19.84 42.50 -32.03
C VAL A 164 -18.89 42.49 -33.29
N GLU A 165 -18.90 41.29 -33.92
CA GLU A 165 -18.86 40.90 -35.36
C GLU A 165 -17.63 40.20 -36.00
N GLU A 166 -17.94 39.33 -36.98
CA GLU A 166 -17.21 38.18 -37.56
C GLU A 166 -16.00 38.47 -38.48
N ALA A 167 -15.13 37.44 -38.62
CA ALA A 167 -14.55 36.85 -39.86
C ALA A 167 -13.01 36.62 -39.88
N VAL A 168 -12.63 35.43 -40.36
CA VAL A 168 -11.29 34.76 -40.52
C VAL A 168 -10.61 35.27 -41.84
N PRO A 169 -9.26 35.25 -42.16
CA PRO A 169 -8.26 34.19 -41.89
C PRO A 169 -6.72 34.52 -41.77
N VAL A 170 -5.96 33.53 -41.23
CA VAL A 170 -4.55 33.05 -41.41
C VAL A 170 -3.37 34.05 -41.60
N GLU A 171 -2.36 34.02 -40.70
CA GLU A 171 -0.93 33.64 -40.98
C GLU A 171 0.06 33.97 -39.83
N GLU A 172 1.07 33.08 -39.72
CA GLU A 172 2.39 33.19 -39.05
C GLU A 172 2.52 33.12 -37.51
N GLN A 173 3.03 31.98 -37.04
CA GLN A 173 3.73 31.85 -35.75
C GLN A 173 4.97 32.75 -35.72
N PRO A 174 5.35 33.22 -34.52
CA PRO A 174 6.74 33.05 -34.13
C PRO A 174 6.88 32.38 -32.76
N ASP A 175 7.91 31.54 -32.69
CA ASP A 175 8.45 30.87 -31.51
C ASP A 175 8.45 31.75 -30.25
N VAL A 176 7.85 31.23 -29.17
CA VAL A 176 8.28 31.54 -27.81
C VAL A 176 8.64 30.23 -27.13
N LEU A 177 9.92 30.17 -26.80
CA LEU A 177 10.68 29.05 -26.27
C LEU A 177 10.27 28.71 -24.83
N ALA A 178 10.50 27.43 -24.51
CA ALA A 178 10.57 26.81 -23.19
C ALA A 178 9.22 26.53 -22.50
N GLU A 179 8.63 25.40 -22.90
CA GLU A 179 7.89 24.57 -21.94
C GLU A 179 8.86 24.20 -20.82
N ASP A 180 8.66 24.75 -19.63
CA ASP A 180 9.32 24.28 -18.41
C ASP A 180 8.77 22.86 -18.10
N GLU A 181 9.36 21.86 -18.76
CA GLU A 181 9.34 20.46 -18.32
C GLU A 181 10.13 20.34 -17.00
N SER A 182 9.58 20.80 -15.87
CA SER A 182 10.22 20.62 -14.57
C SER A 182 9.28 20.96 -13.41
N GLU A 183 8.24 20.14 -13.26
CA GLU A 183 7.73 19.61 -11.98
C GLU A 183 6.30 19.11 -12.24
N ALA A 184 6.16 17.81 -12.51
CA ALA A 184 4.86 17.16 -12.37
C ALA A 184 4.42 17.37 -10.91
N ARG A 185 3.51 18.33 -10.69
CA ARG A 185 3.01 18.66 -9.36
C ARG A 185 2.32 17.43 -8.80
N GLU A 186 2.86 16.92 -7.70
CA GLU A 186 2.32 15.77 -7.00
C GLU A 186 0.87 16.03 -6.60
N LYS A 187 -0.07 15.21 -7.10
CA LYS A 187 -1.50 15.43 -6.90
C LYS A 187 -1.94 15.19 -5.45
N TYR A 188 -1.33 14.20 -4.78
CA TYR A 188 -1.67 13.84 -3.40
C TYR A 188 -0.44 13.97 -2.50
N GLU A 189 -0.49 14.88 -1.53
CA GLU A 189 0.66 15.23 -0.67
C GLU A 189 1.04 14.13 0.33
N ASN A 190 0.11 13.24 0.68
CA ASN A 190 0.28 12.27 1.75
C ASN A 190 0.50 10.84 1.26
N LEU A 191 0.58 10.62 -0.05
CA LEU A 191 0.97 9.31 -0.57
C LEU A 191 2.46 9.08 -0.32
N PRO A 192 2.87 7.89 0.14
CA PRO A 192 4.27 7.64 0.44
C PRO A 192 5.13 7.60 -0.82
N TYR A 193 6.44 7.72 -0.63
CA TYR A 193 7.44 7.41 -1.63
C TYR A 193 8.35 6.34 -1.05
N VAL A 194 8.29 5.13 -1.58
CA VAL A 194 9.05 4.00 -1.03
C VAL A 194 10.47 4.06 -1.56
N ILE A 195 11.43 4.30 -0.67
CA ILE A 195 12.85 4.29 -0.99
C ILE A 195 13.39 2.85 -0.84
N GLY A 196 14.15 2.39 -1.83
CA GLY A 196 14.74 1.04 -1.86
C GLY A 196 13.88 -0.02 -2.55
N ASP A 197 14.40 -1.25 -2.57
CA ASP A 197 13.87 -2.39 -3.32
C ASP A 197 13.32 -3.50 -2.42
N PHE A 198 13.12 -3.20 -1.13
CA PHE A 198 12.74 -4.17 -0.11
C PHE A 198 11.30 -4.02 0.36
N GLY A 199 10.47 -3.25 -0.35
CA GLY A 199 9.04 -3.23 -0.07
C GLY A 199 8.22 -2.47 -1.08
N THR A 200 6.90 -2.59 -0.94
CA THR A 200 5.92 -1.85 -1.72
C THR A 200 4.73 -1.49 -0.84
N VAL A 201 4.11 -0.35 -1.14
CA VAL A 201 2.90 0.12 -0.48
C VAL A 201 1.67 -0.24 -1.32
N VAL A 202 0.74 -1.01 -0.77
CA VAL A 202 -0.51 -1.39 -1.41
C VAL A 202 -1.57 -0.33 -1.12
N TYR A 203 -2.24 0.14 -2.17
CA TYR A 203 -3.25 1.19 -2.08
C TYR A 203 -4.29 1.04 -3.19
N PRO A 204 -5.56 1.49 -3.08
CA PRO A 204 -6.27 2.03 -1.93
C PRO A 204 -6.84 0.98 -0.97
N TRP A 205 -7.38 1.47 0.14
CA TRP A 205 -8.15 0.68 1.10
C TRP A 205 -9.38 0.02 0.46
N ILE A 206 -9.74 -1.16 0.98
CA ILE A 206 -10.82 -2.00 0.44
C ILE A 206 -12.04 -1.96 1.37
N TYR A 207 -13.23 -2.03 0.79
CA TYR A 207 -14.47 -2.00 1.54
C TYR A 207 -14.80 -3.37 2.12
N LEU A 208 -14.98 -3.44 3.44
CA LEU A 208 -15.49 -4.62 4.13
C LEU A 208 -16.94 -4.38 4.55
N LYS A 209 -17.82 -5.26 4.06
CA LYS A 209 -19.24 -5.29 4.46
C LYS A 209 -19.46 -6.37 5.50
N ASP A 210 -19.59 -5.99 6.77
CA ASP A 210 -19.84 -6.93 7.86
C ASP A 210 -21.18 -6.63 8.57
N ARG A 211 -22.01 -7.67 8.73
CA ARG A 211 -23.34 -7.52 9.32
C ARG A 211 -23.31 -7.12 10.80
N VAL A 212 -22.22 -7.41 11.50
CA VAL A 212 -22.07 -7.24 12.96
C VAL A 212 -21.19 -6.04 13.31
N LEU A 213 -20.10 -5.84 12.58
CA LEU A 213 -19.15 -4.74 12.78
C LEU A 213 -19.58 -3.47 12.04
N GLY A 214 -20.45 -3.60 11.05
CA GLY A 214 -20.83 -2.52 10.15
C GLY A 214 -19.96 -2.50 8.90
N ASP A 215 -20.07 -1.39 8.19
CA ASP A 215 -19.45 -1.19 6.90
C ASP A 215 -18.30 -0.19 7.06
N PHE A 216 -17.08 -0.59 6.71
CA PHE A 216 -15.89 0.24 6.88
C PHE A 216 -14.81 -0.13 5.87
N TYR A 217 -13.84 0.76 5.67
CA TYR A 217 -12.66 0.50 4.87
C TYR A 217 -11.57 -0.15 5.72
N ILE A 218 -10.81 -1.05 5.10
CA ILE A 218 -9.70 -1.76 5.75
C ILE A 218 -8.46 -1.76 4.86
N PRO A 219 -7.26 -1.90 5.45
CA PRO A 219 -6.03 -2.06 4.70
C PRO A 219 -6.04 -3.33 3.82
N PRO A 220 -5.59 -3.25 2.56
CA PRO A 220 -5.59 -4.36 1.62
C PRO A 220 -4.44 -5.36 1.81
N THR A 221 -3.33 -5.00 2.48
CA THR A 221 -2.10 -5.83 2.53
C THR A 221 -2.34 -7.30 2.84
N GLY A 222 -3.14 -7.60 3.87
CA GLY A 222 -3.47 -8.98 4.24
C GLY A 222 -4.11 -9.78 3.10
N HIS A 223 -4.96 -9.16 2.29
CA HIS A 223 -5.61 -9.79 1.16
C HIS A 223 -4.63 -10.05 0.02
N ILE A 224 -3.77 -9.08 -0.29
CA ILE A 224 -2.73 -9.22 -1.32
C ILE A 224 -1.70 -10.28 -0.92
N ALA A 225 -1.31 -10.32 0.36
CA ALA A 225 -0.48 -11.39 0.89
C ALA A 225 -1.11 -12.79 0.73
N GLY A 226 -2.43 -12.90 0.90
CA GLY A 226 -3.16 -14.15 0.68
C GLY A 226 -3.05 -14.60 -0.77
N ILE A 227 -3.26 -13.67 -1.71
CA ILE A 227 -3.11 -13.91 -3.15
C ILE A 227 -1.68 -14.37 -3.47
N LEU A 228 -0.67 -13.64 -3.00
CA LEU A 228 0.75 -14.00 -3.19
C LEU A 228 1.06 -15.40 -2.67
N ALA A 229 0.66 -15.71 -1.43
CA ALA A 229 0.86 -17.02 -0.83
C ALA A 229 0.12 -18.14 -1.58
N SER A 230 -1.05 -17.84 -2.18
CA SER A 230 -1.80 -18.80 -2.99
C SER A 230 -1.12 -19.11 -4.33
N LEU A 231 -0.42 -18.13 -4.92
CA LEU A 231 0.30 -18.25 -6.19
C LEU A 231 1.71 -18.86 -6.02
N TYR A 232 2.23 -18.86 -4.81
CA TYR A 232 3.51 -19.47 -4.49
C TYR A 232 3.48 -20.97 -4.80
N ASN A 233 4.39 -21.44 -5.66
CA ASN A 233 4.47 -22.83 -6.15
C ASN A 233 3.20 -23.38 -6.83
N SER A 234 2.22 -22.53 -7.20
CA SER A 234 1.06 -23.00 -7.97
C SER A 234 1.41 -23.26 -9.46
N GLY A 235 2.47 -22.62 -9.95
CA GLY A 235 2.81 -22.57 -11.38
C GLY A 235 1.99 -21.54 -12.17
N GLU A 236 0.98 -20.92 -11.54
CA GLU A 236 0.15 -19.90 -12.17
C GLU A 236 0.85 -18.53 -12.10
N ARG A 237 0.80 -17.79 -13.21
CA ARG A 237 1.26 -16.40 -13.33
C ARG A 237 0.18 -15.59 -14.04
N PRO A 238 -0.95 -15.32 -13.36
CA PRO A 238 -2.03 -14.56 -13.96
C PRO A 238 -1.60 -13.11 -14.16
N ARG A 239 -2.19 -12.44 -15.16
CA ARG A 239 -2.00 -10.99 -15.35
C ARG A 239 -2.57 -10.18 -14.18
N PHE A 240 -3.64 -10.67 -13.55
CA PHE A 240 -4.29 -10.04 -12.42
C PHE A 240 -4.94 -11.08 -11.52
N SER A 241 -5.18 -10.72 -10.27
CA SER A 241 -5.96 -11.50 -9.32
C SER A 241 -7.07 -10.66 -8.71
N THR A 242 -8.24 -11.27 -8.49
CA THR A 242 -9.36 -10.62 -7.79
C THR A 242 -9.08 -10.63 -6.29
N VAL A 243 -9.40 -9.53 -5.61
CA VAL A 243 -9.37 -9.45 -4.15
C VAL A 243 -10.71 -9.96 -3.62
N GLU A 244 -10.70 -11.13 -3.00
CA GLU A 244 -11.88 -11.74 -2.39
C GLU A 244 -12.21 -11.09 -1.04
N GLY A 245 -13.49 -11.04 -0.70
CA GLY A 245 -13.98 -10.43 0.56
C GLY A 245 -14.28 -8.94 0.49
N THR A 246 -14.12 -8.32 -0.68
CA THR A 246 -14.47 -6.91 -0.92
C THR A 246 -15.28 -6.72 -2.20
N ILE A 247 -15.98 -5.59 -2.29
CA ILE A 247 -16.77 -5.18 -3.46
C ILE A 247 -16.33 -3.84 -4.04
N LEU A 248 -15.60 -3.03 -3.27
CA LEU A 248 -15.25 -1.66 -3.63
C LEU A 248 -13.86 -1.29 -3.10
N LEU A 249 -13.19 -0.46 -3.86
CA LEU A 249 -12.00 0.29 -3.48
C LEU A 249 -12.43 1.69 -3.00
N LYS A 250 -11.79 2.23 -1.96
CA LYS A 250 -12.10 3.56 -1.42
C LYS A 250 -11.90 4.66 -2.47
N TYR A 251 -10.81 4.55 -3.21
CA TYR A 251 -10.47 5.47 -4.30
C TYR A 251 -10.36 4.73 -5.63
N LYS A 252 -10.45 5.48 -6.73
CA LYS A 252 -10.21 4.98 -8.08
C LYS A 252 -9.15 5.84 -8.72
N PHE A 253 -8.12 5.19 -9.24
CA PHE A 253 -7.04 5.83 -9.95
C PHE A 253 -7.21 5.63 -11.46
N THR A 254 -6.87 6.66 -12.24
CA THR A 254 -6.76 6.59 -13.71
C THR A 254 -5.58 5.70 -14.11
N VAL A 255 -5.42 5.44 -15.41
CA VAL A 255 -4.27 4.67 -15.92
C VAL A 255 -2.97 5.44 -15.69
N ASP A 256 -2.99 6.75 -15.96
CA ASP A 256 -1.81 7.60 -15.84
C ASP A 256 -1.38 7.75 -14.37
N GLU A 257 -2.34 7.98 -13.46
CA GLU A 257 -2.04 8.03 -12.02
C GLU A 257 -1.44 6.70 -11.53
N LYS A 258 -1.96 5.56 -12.01
CA LYS A 258 -1.38 4.26 -11.64
C LYS A 258 0.05 4.11 -12.09
N ALA A 259 0.38 4.55 -13.31
CA ALA A 259 1.74 4.50 -13.82
C ALA A 259 2.66 5.37 -12.94
N GLU A 260 2.26 6.62 -12.69
CA GLU A 260 2.99 7.58 -11.86
C GLU A 260 3.25 7.04 -10.44
N TYR A 261 2.21 6.59 -9.72
CA TYR A 261 2.38 6.10 -8.35
C TYR A 261 3.10 4.74 -8.30
N SER A 262 3.06 3.94 -9.37
CA SER A 262 3.85 2.70 -9.43
C SER A 262 5.36 2.98 -9.46
N GLU A 263 5.79 4.06 -10.13
CA GLU A 263 7.20 4.50 -10.14
C GLU A 263 7.69 5.01 -8.78
N ARG A 264 6.76 5.24 -7.84
CA ARG A 264 7.03 5.60 -6.45
C ARG A 264 7.04 4.40 -5.50
N GLY A 265 6.86 3.18 -6.03
CA GLY A 265 6.83 1.94 -5.26
C GLY A 265 5.47 1.59 -4.69
N LEU A 266 4.38 2.19 -5.20
CA LEU A 266 3.02 1.84 -4.81
C LEU A 266 2.45 0.77 -5.74
N THR A 267 1.83 -0.24 -5.15
CA THR A 267 0.98 -1.19 -5.87
C THR A 267 -0.46 -0.71 -5.82
N ILE A 268 -0.92 -0.09 -6.92
CA ILE A 268 -2.26 0.48 -7.01
C ILE A 268 -3.30 -0.57 -7.46
N LEU A 269 -4.23 -0.91 -6.58
CA LEU A 269 -5.37 -1.77 -6.88
C LEU A 269 -6.34 -1.11 -7.86
N GLY A 270 -7.01 -1.94 -8.64
CA GLY A 270 -7.96 -1.49 -9.66
C GLY A 270 -9.13 -2.44 -9.84
N TYR A 271 -9.78 -2.33 -11.00
CA TYR A 271 -10.92 -3.18 -11.37
C TYR A 271 -10.63 -3.95 -12.68
N PRO A 272 -9.69 -4.91 -12.69
CA PRO A 272 -9.30 -5.61 -13.92
C PRO A 272 -10.45 -6.42 -14.56
N ASN A 273 -11.43 -6.86 -13.76
CA ASN A 273 -12.57 -7.67 -14.22
C ASN A 273 -13.91 -7.24 -13.59
N LYS A 274 -14.16 -5.92 -13.45
CA LYS A 274 -15.31 -5.33 -12.73
C LYS A 274 -15.36 -5.60 -11.22
N LYS A 275 -14.44 -6.38 -10.69
CA LYS A 275 -14.22 -6.55 -9.25
C LYS A 275 -12.88 -5.93 -8.84
N PRO A 276 -12.73 -5.49 -7.59
CA PRO A 276 -11.43 -5.08 -7.04
C PRO A 276 -10.37 -6.17 -7.26
N GLY A 277 -9.18 -5.78 -7.70
CA GLY A 277 -8.10 -6.69 -8.05
C GLY A 277 -6.74 -6.02 -8.09
N VAL A 278 -5.70 -6.83 -7.92
CA VAL A 278 -4.30 -6.45 -8.15
C VAL A 278 -3.90 -6.89 -9.55
N VAL A 279 -3.14 -6.04 -10.25
CA VAL A 279 -2.55 -6.36 -11.55
C VAL A 279 -1.04 -6.60 -11.33
N PHE A 280 -0.53 -7.68 -11.91
CA PHE A 280 0.89 -8.02 -11.90
C PHE A 280 1.50 -7.54 -13.22
N GLU A 281 1.76 -6.23 -13.33
CA GLU A 281 2.48 -5.63 -14.47
C GLU A 281 3.95 -5.44 -14.15
#